data_AF-A0A925MCL5-F1
#
_entry.id   AF-A0A925MCL5-F1
#
_cell.length_a   1.000
_cell.length_b   1.000
_cell.length_c   1.000
_cell.angle_alpha   90.00
_cell.angle_beta   90.00
_cell.angle_gamma   90.00
#
_symmetry.space_group_name_H-M   'P 1'
#
loop_
_entity.id
_entity.type
_entity.pdbx_description
1 polymer ?
#
loop_
_entity_poly.entity_id
_entity_poly.type
_entity_poly.pdbx_seq_one_letter_code
_entity_poly.pdbx_strand_id
1 'polypeptide(L)'
;MDVPQRQSALLLALTTEHFVLQGAASATTAEAASRTSIYLLSLSSSLVAIGFASQSPSALRPLIFTVLPVVTVLGLLTLIRLVDITSEYRQCLLGIAQIRGYYRTLGPEAAVYFATARGRWPEPGAPNPSVQLGSKVAFLTTASTMIATINSVVFGAVVTWLARAPLGGDGLALALAIGSTAAGLLMLGFLRYQTWRFQLFDEVLPAEDVAL
;
A
#
# COMPACT_ATOMS: atom_id res chain seq x y z
N MET A 1 0.47 -26.94 -37.86
CA MET A 1 1.64 -26.33 -37.21
C MET A 1 2.49 -27.41 -36.60
N ASP A 2 3.77 -27.44 -36.98
CA ASP A 2 4.74 -28.39 -36.43
C ASP A 2 4.96 -28.12 -34.94
N VAL A 3 5.21 -29.17 -34.16
CA VAL A 3 5.45 -29.08 -32.70
C VAL A 3 6.54 -28.05 -32.33
N PRO A 4 7.69 -27.96 -33.05
CA PRO A 4 8.73 -26.97 -32.76
C PRO A 4 8.27 -25.52 -32.95
N GLN A 5 7.45 -25.24 -33.96
CA GLN A 5 6.90 -23.90 -34.22
C GLN A 5 5.90 -23.46 -33.15
N ARG A 6 5.11 -24.39 -32.59
CA ARG A 6 4.21 -24.08 -31.47
C ARG A 6 5.00 -23.77 -30.20
N GLN A 7 6.09 -24.49 -29.94
CA GLN A 7 6.92 -24.29 -28.77
C GLN A 7 7.69 -22.96 -28.83
N SER A 8 8.20 -22.58 -30.00
CA SER A 8 8.83 -21.26 -30.18
C SER A 8 7.83 -20.12 -30.06
N ALA A 9 6.62 -20.25 -30.62
CA ALA A 9 5.55 -19.26 -30.47
C ALA A 9 5.13 -19.09 -29.00
N LEU A 10 5.03 -20.18 -28.24
CA LEU A 10 4.74 -20.15 -26.81
C LEU A 10 5.84 -19.44 -26.01
N LEU A 11 7.11 -19.73 -26.28
CA LEU A 11 8.23 -19.06 -25.61
C LEU A 11 8.26 -17.54 -25.88
N LEU A 12 7.94 -17.13 -27.11
CA LEU A 12 7.80 -15.72 -27.44
C LEU A 12 6.65 -15.08 -26.66
N ALA A 13 5.47 -15.72 -26.63
CA ALA A 13 4.31 -15.23 -25.89
C ALA A 13 4.60 -15.09 -24.38
N LEU A 14 5.24 -16.10 -23.75
CA LEU A 14 5.62 -16.07 -22.35
C LEU A 14 6.67 -14.99 -22.04
N THR A 15 7.61 -14.78 -22.95
CA THR A 15 8.61 -13.70 -22.82
C THR A 15 7.95 -12.33 -22.89
N THR A 16 7.03 -12.13 -23.85
CA THR A 16 6.26 -10.89 -23.96
C THR A 16 5.41 -10.67 -22.71
N GLU A 17 4.70 -11.69 -22.24
CA GLU A 17 3.88 -11.61 -21.02
C GLU A 17 4.73 -11.27 -19.79
N HIS A 18 5.91 -11.87 -19.64
CA HIS A 18 6.83 -11.55 -18.56
C HIS A 18 7.19 -10.06 -18.54
N PHE A 19 7.51 -9.47 -19.70
CA PHE A 19 7.82 -8.04 -19.78
C PHE A 19 6.59 -7.16 -19.54
N VAL A 20 5.40 -7.58 -19.98
CA VAL A 20 4.14 -6.86 -19.69
C VAL A 20 3.87 -6.84 -18.19
N LEU A 21 3.97 -7.98 -17.51
CA LEU A 21 3.79 -8.09 -16.06
C LEU A 21 4.85 -7.29 -15.29
N GLN A 22 6.11 -7.30 -15.73
CA GLN A 22 7.17 -6.48 -15.15
C GLN A 22 6.91 -4.98 -15.36
N GLY A 23 6.41 -4.59 -16.53
CA GLY A 23 6.00 -3.22 -16.84
C GLY A 23 4.86 -2.77 -15.93
N ALA A 24 3.82 -3.60 -15.77
CA ALA A 24 2.70 -3.36 -14.86
C ALA A 24 3.17 -3.24 -13.40
N ALA A 25 4.05 -4.13 -12.92
CA ALA A 25 4.62 -4.06 -11.59
C ALA A 25 5.44 -2.77 -11.34
N SER A 26 6.13 -2.28 -12.37
CA SER A 26 6.87 -1.01 -12.30
C SER A 26 5.92 0.19 -12.29
N ALA A 27 4.86 0.16 -13.10
CA ALA A 27 3.86 1.21 -13.17
C ALA A 27 3.08 1.35 -11.85
N THR A 28 2.67 0.23 -11.23
CA THR A 28 1.99 0.21 -9.93
C THR A 28 2.88 0.81 -8.82
N THR A 29 4.17 0.48 -8.80
CA THR A 29 5.14 1.07 -7.86
C THR A 29 5.29 2.58 -8.08
N ALA A 30 5.36 3.03 -9.33
CA ALA A 30 5.44 4.46 -9.66
C ALA A 30 4.15 5.20 -9.26
N GLU A 31 2.98 4.60 -9.44
CA GLU A 31 1.71 5.15 -9.00
C GLU A 31 1.67 5.31 -7.48
N ALA A 32 2.09 4.29 -6.71
CA ALA A 32 2.16 4.38 -5.24
C ALA A 32 3.07 5.52 -4.78
N ALA A 33 4.25 5.65 -5.39
CA ALA A 33 5.20 6.71 -5.07
C ALA A 33 4.63 8.10 -5.40
N SER A 34 3.97 8.25 -6.55
CA SER A 34 3.34 9.50 -6.98
C SER A 34 2.23 9.93 -6.03
N ARG A 35 1.30 9.03 -5.70
CA ARG A 35 0.19 9.33 -4.78
C ARG A 35 0.67 9.70 -3.38
N THR A 36 1.66 8.96 -2.88
CA THR A 36 2.31 9.25 -1.60
C THR A 36 2.95 10.64 -1.60
N SER A 37 3.68 10.97 -2.67
CA SER A 37 4.34 12.27 -2.81
C SER A 37 3.34 13.42 -2.87
N ILE A 38 2.28 13.29 -3.66
CA ILE A 38 1.21 14.29 -3.75
C ILE A 38 0.59 14.54 -2.38
N TYR A 39 0.25 13.47 -1.64
CA TYR A 39 -0.29 13.61 -0.29
C TYR A 39 0.67 14.32 0.66
N LEU A 40 1.93 13.90 0.73
CA LEU A 40 2.93 14.49 1.64
C LEU A 40 3.24 15.94 1.29
N LEU A 41 3.29 16.29 0.00
CA LEU A 41 3.48 17.67 -0.45
C LEU A 41 2.26 18.54 -0.09
N SER A 42 1.04 18.06 -0.33
CA SER A 42 -0.19 18.76 0.05
C SER A 42 -0.31 18.92 1.57
N LEU A 43 0.03 17.90 2.36
CA LEU A 43 0.06 18.00 3.81
C LEU A 43 1.11 19.02 4.27
N SER A 44 2.32 18.96 3.72
CA SER A 44 3.41 19.86 4.10
C SER A 44 3.09 21.32 3.76
N SER A 45 2.58 21.60 2.56
CA SER A 45 2.19 22.96 2.15
C SER A 45 1.05 23.51 2.99
N SER A 46 0.09 22.65 3.36
CA SER A 46 -1.01 22.98 4.27
C SER A 46 -0.51 23.35 5.65
N LEU A 47 0.42 22.57 6.23
CA LEU A 47 1.02 22.86 7.52
C LEU A 47 1.84 24.17 7.49
N VAL A 48 2.56 24.43 6.40
CA VAL A 48 3.27 25.70 6.19
C VAL A 48 2.30 26.89 6.15
N ALA A 49 1.19 26.77 5.40
CA ALA A 49 0.17 27.82 5.35
C ALA A 49 -0.47 28.08 6.72
N ILE A 50 -0.77 27.03 7.48
CA ILE A 50 -1.27 27.14 8.86
C ILE A 50 -0.23 27.81 9.77
N GLY A 51 1.05 27.47 9.60
CA GLY A 51 2.16 28.10 10.32
C GLY A 51 2.22 29.62 10.07
N PHE A 52 2.07 30.07 8.83
CA PHE A 52 2.00 31.50 8.51
C PHE A 52 0.75 32.18 9.10
N ALA A 53 -0.38 31.48 9.15
CA ALA A 53 -1.61 32.01 9.74
C ALA A 53 -1.59 32.07 11.28
N SER A 54 -0.57 31.52 11.94
CA SER A 54 -0.49 31.38 13.41
C SER A 54 -0.61 32.70 14.19
N GLN A 55 -0.15 33.81 13.62
CA GLN A 55 -0.18 35.12 14.26
C GLN A 55 -1.56 35.80 14.22
N SER A 56 -2.48 35.29 13.40
CA SER A 56 -3.82 35.87 13.21
C SER A 56 -4.91 34.86 13.54
N PRO A 57 -5.50 34.91 14.75
CA PRO A 57 -6.56 33.99 15.16
C PRO A 57 -7.78 34.00 14.24
N SER A 58 -8.07 35.13 13.58
CA SER A 58 -9.18 35.27 12.63
C SER A 58 -8.95 34.55 11.31
N ALA A 59 -7.70 34.42 10.86
CA ALA A 59 -7.33 33.66 9.66
C ALA A 59 -7.06 32.18 9.96
N LEU A 60 -6.49 31.88 11.13
CA LEU A 60 -6.10 30.52 11.52
C LEU A 60 -7.29 29.56 11.61
N ARG A 61 -8.38 29.96 12.29
CA ARG A 61 -9.56 29.10 12.50
C ARG A 61 -10.17 28.62 11.17
N PRO A 62 -10.58 29.50 10.23
CA PRO A 62 -11.18 29.06 8.97
C PRO A 62 -10.20 28.25 8.11
N LEU A 63 -8.90 28.56 8.14
CA LEU A 63 -7.90 27.80 7.40
C LEU A 63 -7.77 26.37 7.93
N ILE A 64 -7.71 26.17 9.24
CA ILE A 64 -7.69 24.83 9.86
C ILE A 64 -8.96 24.05 9.51
N PHE A 65 -10.14 24.68 9.62
CA PHE A 65 -11.44 24.07 9.32
C PHE A 65 -11.62 23.65 7.85
N THR A 66 -10.96 24.34 6.93
CA THR A 66 -11.08 24.05 5.50
C THR A 66 -10.00 23.09 5.03
N VAL A 67 -8.75 23.32 5.43
CA VAL A 67 -7.59 22.61 4.88
C VAL A 67 -7.40 21.23 5.52
N LEU A 68 -7.45 21.11 6.85
CA LEU A 68 -7.15 19.82 7.49
C LEU A 68 -8.16 18.71 7.14
N PRO A 69 -9.49 18.96 7.09
CA PRO A 69 -10.43 17.93 6.64
C PRO A 69 -10.17 17.50 5.20
N VAL A 70 -9.88 18.43 4.29
CA VAL A 70 -9.57 18.13 2.88
C VAL A 70 -8.32 17.27 2.77
N VAL A 71 -7.25 17.62 3.50
CA VAL A 71 -6.01 16.81 3.52
C VAL A 71 -6.25 15.43 4.12
N THR A 72 -7.11 15.33 5.14
CA THR A 72 -7.45 14.04 5.75
C THR A 72 -8.22 13.13 4.78
N VAL A 73 -9.16 13.69 4.03
CA VAL A 73 -9.90 12.97 2.97
C VAL A 73 -8.95 12.56 1.86
N LEU A 74 -8.05 13.45 1.42
CA LEU A 74 -7.02 13.14 0.42
C LEU A 74 -6.14 11.98 0.89
N GLY A 75 -5.71 11.98 2.15
CA GLY A 75 -4.97 10.87 2.73
C GLY A 75 -5.76 9.57 2.74
N LEU A 76 -7.05 9.60 3.09
CA LEU A 76 -7.91 8.41 3.05
C LEU A 76 -8.03 7.82 1.64
N LEU A 77 -8.20 8.65 0.61
CA LEU A 77 -8.25 8.20 -0.79
C LEU A 77 -6.92 7.60 -1.24
N THR A 78 -5.81 8.23 -0.85
CA THR A 78 -4.47 7.68 -1.10
C THR A 78 -4.30 6.31 -0.46
N LEU A 79 -4.78 6.13 0.77
CA LEU A 79 -4.68 4.86 1.48
C LEU A 79 -5.44 3.73 0.83
N ILE A 80 -6.70 3.97 0.44
CA ILE A 80 -7.52 2.98 -0.25
C ILE A 80 -6.78 2.50 -1.51
N ARG A 81 -6.28 3.44 -2.31
CA ARG A 81 -5.59 3.11 -3.56
C ARG A 81 -4.23 2.42 -3.33
N LEU A 82 -3.50 2.75 -2.27
CA LEU A 82 -2.25 2.05 -1.93
C LEU A 82 -2.50 0.57 -1.58
N VAL A 83 -3.63 0.25 -0.95
CA VAL A 83 -4.01 -1.15 -0.68
C VAL A 83 -4.32 -1.89 -1.99
N ASP A 84 -5.05 -1.26 -2.91
CA ASP A 84 -5.36 -1.85 -4.22
C ASP A 84 -4.08 -2.08 -5.04
N ILE A 85 -3.21 -1.08 -5.11
CA ILE A 85 -1.90 -1.16 -5.80
C ILE A 85 -1.06 -2.31 -5.25
N THR A 86 -1.05 -2.51 -3.93
CA THR A 86 -0.29 -3.62 -3.33
C THR A 86 -0.80 -4.97 -3.83
N SER A 87 -2.10 -5.08 -4.09
CA SER A 87 -2.73 -6.30 -4.56
C SER A 87 -2.50 -6.52 -6.06
N GLU A 88 -2.61 -5.47 -6.88
CA GLU A 88 -2.22 -5.48 -8.30
C GLU A 88 -0.74 -5.87 -8.48
N TYR A 89 0.13 -5.32 -7.62
CA TYR A 89 1.55 -5.66 -7.60
C TYR A 89 1.78 -7.14 -7.28
N ARG A 90 1.08 -7.70 -6.30
CA ARG A 90 1.14 -9.14 -5.98
C ARG A 90 0.71 -10.01 -7.16
N GLN A 91 -0.37 -9.66 -7.83
CA GLN A 91 -0.84 -10.40 -9.01
C GLN A 91 0.22 -10.45 -10.12
N CYS A 92 0.86 -9.31 -10.41
CA CYS A 92 1.94 -9.27 -11.41
C CYS A 92 3.09 -10.23 -11.06
N LEU A 93 3.45 -10.29 -9.78
CA LEU A 93 4.54 -11.14 -9.29
C LEU A 93 4.20 -12.62 -9.33
N LEU A 94 2.96 -12.99 -9.02
CA LEU A 94 2.47 -14.36 -9.14
C LEU A 94 2.51 -14.83 -10.60
N GLY A 95 2.04 -14.00 -11.54
CA GLY A 95 2.15 -14.32 -12.97
C GLY A 95 3.60 -14.49 -13.43
N ILE A 96 4.51 -13.63 -12.97
CA ILE A 96 5.95 -13.77 -13.24
C ILE A 96 6.49 -15.09 -12.67
N ALA A 97 6.08 -15.46 -11.45
CA ALA A 97 6.50 -16.70 -10.82
C ALA A 97 6.00 -17.94 -11.57
N GLN A 98 4.76 -17.94 -12.06
CA GLN A 98 4.19 -19.01 -12.90
C GLN A 98 4.97 -19.17 -14.22
N ILE A 99 5.28 -18.07 -14.91
CA ILE A 99 6.09 -18.10 -16.14
C ILE A 99 7.49 -18.69 -15.85
N ARG A 100 8.11 -18.30 -14.73
CA ARG A 100 9.39 -18.88 -14.30
C ARG A 100 9.28 -20.36 -13.92
N GLY A 101 8.11 -20.78 -13.43
CA GLY A 101 7.71 -22.19 -13.27
C GLY A 101 7.86 -22.97 -14.56
N TYR A 102 7.24 -22.50 -15.64
CA TYR A 102 7.35 -23.12 -16.95
C TYR A 102 8.79 -23.17 -17.47
N TYR A 103 9.60 -22.13 -17.27
CA TYR A 103 11.00 -22.14 -17.72
C TYR A 103 11.84 -23.26 -17.10
N ARG A 104 11.47 -23.77 -15.91
CA ARG A 104 12.15 -24.91 -15.28
C ARG A 104 11.93 -26.22 -16.04
N THR A 105 10.82 -26.36 -16.74
CA THR A 105 10.47 -27.60 -17.45
C THR A 105 11.13 -27.71 -18.81
N LEU A 106 11.84 -26.67 -19.27
CA LEU A 106 12.49 -26.64 -20.59
C LEU A 106 13.74 -27.53 -20.69
N GLY A 107 14.32 -27.97 -19.57
CA GLY A 107 15.44 -28.91 -19.57
C GLY A 107 16.22 -28.95 -18.26
N PRO A 108 17.17 -29.90 -18.12
CA PRO A 108 17.94 -30.10 -16.89
C PRO A 108 18.82 -28.89 -16.54
N GLU A 109 19.39 -28.18 -17.54
CA GLU A 109 20.13 -26.93 -17.29
C GLU A 109 19.21 -25.80 -16.82
N ALA A 110 18.02 -25.69 -17.40
CA ALA A 110 17.03 -24.67 -17.04
C ALA A 110 16.52 -24.87 -15.60
N ALA A 111 16.35 -26.12 -15.17
CA ALA A 111 16.03 -26.45 -13.79
C ALA A 111 17.10 -25.97 -12.79
N VAL A 112 18.37 -25.90 -13.19
CA VAL A 112 19.48 -25.40 -12.33
C VAL A 112 19.48 -23.87 -12.25
N TYR A 113 19.25 -23.16 -13.36
CA TYR A 113 19.25 -21.70 -13.41
C TYR A 113 17.97 -21.07 -12.86
N PHE A 114 16.82 -21.72 -13.07
CA PHE A 114 15.52 -21.27 -12.57
C PHE A 114 15.08 -21.99 -11.29
N ALA A 115 15.95 -22.76 -10.63
CA ALA A 115 15.62 -23.54 -9.44
C ALA A 115 14.87 -22.74 -8.36
N THR A 116 13.72 -23.26 -7.89
CA THR A 116 12.99 -22.72 -6.73
C THR A 116 13.80 -22.79 -5.44
N ALA A 117 14.65 -23.83 -5.28
CA ALA A 117 15.52 -24.00 -4.11
C ALA A 117 16.63 -22.94 -4.01
N ARG A 118 17.02 -22.33 -5.14
CA ARG A 118 17.88 -21.12 -5.18
C ARG A 118 17.04 -19.84 -5.31
N GLY A 119 15.73 -19.97 -5.16
CA GLY A 119 14.71 -19.01 -5.56
C GLY A 119 14.87 -17.67 -4.86
N ARG A 120 15.00 -16.63 -5.67
CA ARG A 120 14.71 -15.26 -5.24
C ARG A 120 13.21 -15.03 -5.36
N TRP A 121 12.66 -14.27 -4.42
CA TRP A 121 11.34 -13.68 -4.54
C TRP A 121 11.12 -13.14 -5.98
N PRO A 122 9.97 -13.41 -6.64
CA PRO A 122 8.67 -13.81 -6.06
C PRO A 122 8.31 -15.30 -6.11
N GLU A 123 9.27 -16.23 -6.14
CA GLU A 123 8.99 -17.67 -6.29
C GLU A 123 8.14 -18.28 -5.15
N PRO A 124 7.24 -19.26 -5.45
CA PRO A 124 6.46 -19.95 -4.43
C PRO A 124 7.38 -20.69 -3.46
N GLY A 125 7.22 -20.45 -2.15
CA GLY A 125 8.06 -21.02 -1.09
C GLY A 125 9.39 -20.30 -0.85
N ALA A 126 9.79 -19.31 -1.67
CA ALA A 126 10.93 -18.45 -1.34
C ALA A 126 10.58 -17.52 -0.17
N PRO A 127 11.52 -17.24 0.76
CA PRO A 127 11.26 -16.30 1.84
C PRO A 127 10.92 -14.93 1.26
N ASN A 128 9.66 -14.50 1.40
CA ASN A 128 9.29 -13.15 1.02
C ASN A 128 10.05 -12.18 1.94
N PRO A 129 10.99 -11.37 1.43
CA PRO A 129 11.82 -10.51 2.26
C PRO A 129 10.99 -9.53 3.10
N SER A 130 9.82 -9.13 2.61
CA SER A 130 8.90 -8.28 3.37
C SER A 130 8.28 -8.97 4.59
N VAL A 131 8.21 -10.32 4.61
CA VAL A 131 7.51 -11.11 5.64
C VAL A 131 8.46 -11.82 6.61
N GLN A 132 9.78 -11.66 6.45
CA GLN A 132 10.78 -12.34 7.29
C GLN A 132 10.70 -11.98 8.79
N LEU A 133 10.22 -10.77 9.12
CA LEU A 133 9.98 -10.34 10.50
C LEU A 133 8.62 -10.81 11.07
N GLY A 134 7.88 -11.63 10.31
CA GLY A 134 6.54 -12.11 10.64
C GLY A 134 5.45 -11.30 9.95
N SER A 135 4.36 -11.99 9.55
CA SER A 135 3.24 -11.44 8.79
C SER A 135 2.70 -10.12 9.38
N LYS A 136 2.54 -10.06 10.71
CA LYS A 136 2.04 -8.85 11.38
C LYS A 136 2.99 -7.65 11.32
N VAL A 137 4.31 -7.88 11.40
CA VAL A 137 5.33 -6.81 11.37
C VAL A 137 5.56 -6.34 9.93
N ALA A 138 5.52 -7.28 8.97
CA ALA A 138 5.56 -6.99 7.54
C ALA A 138 4.49 -5.97 7.13
N PHE A 139 3.25 -6.16 7.62
CA PHE A 139 2.15 -5.24 7.35
C PHE A 139 2.43 -3.83 7.87
N LEU A 140 3.10 -3.68 9.01
CA LEU A 140 3.46 -2.37 9.57
C LEU A 140 4.52 -1.64 8.73
N THR A 141 5.34 -2.37 7.97
CA THR A 141 6.42 -1.78 7.15
C THR A 141 5.98 -1.35 5.75
N THR A 142 4.70 -1.49 5.40
CA THR A 142 4.20 -1.10 4.07
C THR A 142 4.10 0.42 3.90
N ALA A 143 4.22 0.90 2.66
CA ALA A 143 3.97 2.32 2.33
C ALA A 143 2.58 2.76 2.78
N SER A 144 1.58 1.88 2.66
CA SER A 144 0.20 2.11 3.07
C SER A 144 0.09 2.35 4.59
N THR A 145 0.76 1.56 5.44
CA THR A 145 0.72 1.77 6.91
C THR A 145 1.46 3.02 7.37
N MET A 146 2.55 3.39 6.70
CA MET A 146 3.23 4.67 6.99
C MET A 146 2.29 5.86 6.73
N ILE A 147 1.66 5.88 5.57
CA ILE A 147 0.69 6.94 5.23
C ILE A 147 -0.54 6.88 6.14
N ALA A 148 -0.96 5.68 6.57
CA ALA A 148 -2.12 5.52 7.45
C ALA A 148 -1.84 6.11 8.83
N THR A 149 -0.62 5.93 9.32
CA THR A 149 -0.15 6.49 10.58
C THR A 149 -0.18 8.02 10.50
N ILE A 150 0.41 8.59 9.45
CA ILE A 150 0.42 10.05 9.24
C ILE A 150 -1.01 10.58 9.16
N ASN A 151 -1.87 9.97 8.34
CA ASN A 151 -3.25 10.42 8.17
C ASN A 151 -4.09 10.29 9.45
N SER A 152 -3.84 9.24 10.24
CA SER A 152 -4.52 9.05 11.54
C SER A 152 -4.14 10.13 12.54
N VAL A 153 -2.87 10.56 12.56
CA VAL A 153 -2.44 11.69 13.40
C VAL A 153 -3.13 12.99 12.96
N VAL A 154 -3.19 13.25 11.65
CA VAL A 154 -3.89 14.44 11.11
C VAL A 154 -5.37 14.41 11.47
N PHE A 155 -6.04 13.27 11.31
CA PHE A 155 -7.44 13.10 11.71
C PHE A 155 -7.64 13.32 13.22
N GLY A 156 -6.77 12.78 14.06
CA GLY A 156 -6.81 13.00 15.52
C GLY A 156 -6.63 14.47 15.89
N ALA A 157 -5.78 15.21 15.17
CA ALA A 157 -5.62 16.65 15.36
C ALA A 157 -6.91 17.42 15.01
N VAL A 158 -7.57 17.07 13.90
CA VAL A 158 -8.87 17.64 13.52
C VAL A 158 -9.91 17.36 14.62
N VAL A 159 -10.01 16.11 15.07
CA VAL A 159 -10.98 15.72 16.12
C VAL A 159 -10.70 16.41 17.45
N THR A 160 -9.43 16.49 17.87
CA THR A 160 -9.02 17.22 19.09
C THR A 160 -9.50 18.66 19.02
N TRP A 161 -9.27 19.30 17.89
CA TRP A 161 -9.57 20.71 17.72
C TRP A 161 -11.08 20.99 17.65
N LEU A 162 -11.85 20.10 17.01
CA LEU A 162 -13.31 20.14 17.03
C LEU A 162 -13.88 19.92 18.44
N ALA A 163 -13.34 18.95 19.18
CA ALA A 163 -13.75 18.65 20.56
C ALA A 163 -13.44 19.81 21.52
N ARG A 164 -12.41 20.62 21.22
CA ARG A 164 -12.01 21.78 22.03
C ARG A 164 -13.09 22.85 22.12
N ALA A 165 -13.89 23.04 21.08
CA ALA A 165 -14.89 24.11 20.99
C ALA A 165 -16.00 24.02 22.07
N PRO A 166 -16.67 22.87 22.27
CA PRO A 166 -17.70 22.74 23.31
C PRO A 166 -17.14 22.60 24.74
N LEU A 167 -15.88 22.17 24.90
CA LEU A 167 -15.33 21.79 26.21
C LEU A 167 -14.76 22.94 27.05
N GLY A 168 -14.64 24.15 26.50
CA GLY A 168 -14.13 25.32 27.25
C GLY A 168 -12.69 25.19 27.73
N GLY A 169 -12.16 26.19 28.45
CA GLY A 169 -10.74 26.33 28.81
C GLY A 169 -10.09 25.09 29.43
N ASP A 170 -10.79 24.42 30.35
CA ASP A 170 -10.28 23.32 31.17
C ASP A 170 -10.33 21.95 30.48
N GLY A 171 -11.03 21.84 29.35
CA GLY A 171 -11.26 20.58 28.64
C GLY A 171 -10.15 20.15 27.67
N LEU A 172 -8.96 20.76 27.71
CA LEU A 172 -7.86 20.43 26.80
C LEU A 172 -7.43 18.96 26.91
N ALA A 173 -7.31 18.43 28.14
CA ALA A 173 -6.93 17.03 28.36
C ALA A 173 -7.96 16.07 27.75
N LEU A 174 -9.25 16.37 27.92
CA LEU A 174 -10.33 15.56 27.34
C LEU A 174 -10.34 15.66 25.81
N ALA A 175 -10.15 16.85 25.25
CA ALA A 175 -10.07 17.05 23.80
C ALA A 175 -8.92 16.23 23.17
N LEU A 176 -7.75 16.25 23.80
CA LEU A 176 -6.59 15.46 23.37
C LEU A 176 -6.85 13.96 23.49
N ALA A 177 -7.50 13.51 24.55
CA ALA A 177 -7.89 12.11 24.74
C ALA A 177 -8.86 11.66 23.64
N ILE A 178 -9.89 12.45 23.33
CA ILE A 178 -10.86 12.17 22.25
C ILE A 178 -10.14 12.07 20.90
N GLY A 179 -9.29 13.05 20.56
CA GLY A 179 -8.58 13.03 19.29
C GLY A 179 -7.55 11.91 19.16
N SER A 180 -6.81 11.61 20.23
CA SER A 180 -5.86 10.48 20.26
C SER A 180 -6.58 9.14 20.11
N THR A 181 -7.75 9.01 20.76
CA THR A 181 -8.60 7.83 20.63
C THR A 181 -9.14 7.70 19.20
N ALA A 182 -9.60 8.80 18.61
CA ALA A 182 -10.09 8.83 17.23
C ALA A 182 -8.97 8.46 16.22
N ALA A 183 -7.75 8.96 16.41
CA ALA A 183 -6.58 8.56 15.63
C ALA A 183 -6.31 7.06 15.75
N GLY A 184 -6.31 6.53 16.98
CA GLY A 184 -6.13 5.10 17.25
C GLY A 184 -7.21 4.25 16.59
N LEU A 185 -8.47 4.64 16.68
CA LEU A 185 -9.59 3.95 16.04
C LEU A 185 -9.49 3.97 14.51
N LEU A 186 -9.10 5.11 13.92
CA LEU A 186 -8.91 5.19 12.46
C LEU A 186 -7.76 4.28 12.00
N MET A 187 -6.63 4.28 12.73
CA MET A 187 -5.51 3.39 12.45
C MET A 187 -5.90 1.92 12.58
N LEU A 188 -6.63 1.55 13.64
CA LEU A 188 -7.13 0.18 13.82
C LEU A 188 -8.11 -0.21 12.71
N GLY A 189 -9.01 0.70 12.32
CA GLY A 189 -9.91 0.52 11.19
C GLY A 189 -9.16 0.27 9.89
N PHE A 190 -8.09 1.03 9.64
CA PHE A 190 -7.24 0.86 8.47
C PHE A 190 -6.50 -0.48 8.49
N LEU A 191 -5.88 -0.87 9.61
CA LEU A 191 -5.23 -2.16 9.72
C LEU A 191 -6.21 -3.31 9.49
N ARG A 192 -7.44 -3.20 10.01
CA ARG A 192 -8.51 -4.17 9.72
C ARG A 192 -8.91 -4.19 8.26
N TYR A 193 -9.09 -3.02 7.65
CA TYR A 193 -9.39 -2.90 6.22
C TYR A 193 -8.31 -3.56 5.36
N GLN A 194 -7.05 -3.29 5.65
CA GLN A 194 -5.91 -3.89 4.97
C GLN A 194 -5.92 -5.42 5.10
N THR A 195 -6.14 -5.96 6.30
CA THR A 195 -6.21 -7.42 6.49
C THR A 195 -7.39 -8.06 5.78
N TRP A 196 -8.59 -7.46 5.87
CA TRP A 196 -9.79 -7.96 5.20
C TRP A 196 -9.64 -7.94 3.68
N ARG A 197 -9.07 -6.86 3.14
CA ARG A 197 -8.87 -6.74 1.70
C ARG A 197 -7.88 -7.78 1.18
N PHE A 198 -6.80 -8.05 1.90
CA PHE A 198 -5.86 -9.10 1.49
C PHE A 198 -6.46 -10.50 1.60
N GLN A 199 -7.28 -10.79 2.61
CA GLN A 199 -7.99 -12.07 2.71
C GLN A 199 -8.88 -12.32 1.48
N LEU A 200 -9.62 -11.29 1.03
CA LEU A 200 -10.40 -11.38 -0.21
C LEU A 200 -9.54 -11.67 -1.44
N PHE A 201 -8.35 -11.08 -1.53
CA PHE A 201 -7.43 -11.37 -2.64
C PHE A 201 -6.91 -12.81 -2.58
N ASP A 202 -6.60 -13.32 -1.39
CA ASP A 202 -6.14 -14.70 -1.18
C ASP A 202 -7.28 -15.72 -1.42
N GLU A 203 -8.54 -15.36 -1.16
CA GLU A 203 -9.72 -16.19 -1.48
C GLU A 203 -10.02 -16.25 -2.98
N VAL A 204 -9.78 -15.17 -3.72
CA VAL A 204 -9.98 -15.09 -5.18
C VAL A 204 -8.87 -15.83 -5.95
N LEU A 205 -7.68 -15.95 -5.36
CA LEU A 205 -6.55 -16.71 -5.91
C LEU A 205 -6.29 -17.92 -5.00
N PRO A 206 -7.14 -18.97 -5.06
CA PRO A 206 -6.98 -20.13 -4.18
C PRO A 206 -5.56 -20.71 -4.30
N ALA A 207 -5.01 -21.12 -3.17
CA ALA A 207 -3.63 -21.61 -3.05
C ALA A 207 -3.29 -22.78 -4.01
N GLU A 208 -4.30 -23.43 -4.59
CA GLU A 208 -4.14 -24.48 -5.61
C GLU A 208 -3.55 -23.93 -6.93
N ASP A 209 -3.84 -22.68 -7.31
CA ASP A 209 -3.29 -22.05 -8.54
C ASP A 209 -1.85 -21.54 -8.37
N VAL A 210 -1.34 -21.50 -7.13
CA VAL A 210 0.03 -21.09 -6.78
C VAL A 210 0.95 -22.31 -6.63
N ALA A 211 0.39 -23.52 -6.54
CA ALA A 211 1.10 -24.77 -6.33
C ALA A 211 1.38 -25.59 -7.61
N LEU A 212 0.94 -25.11 -8.78
CA LEU A 212 1.20 -25.69 -10.09
C LEU A 212 2.22 -24.83 -10.87
#